data_AF-G4Z9F6-F1
#
_entry.id   AF-G4Z9F6-F1
#
_cell.length_a   1.000
_cell.length_b   1.000
_cell.length_c   1.000
_cell.angle_alpha   90.00
_cell.angle_beta   90.00
_cell.angle_gamma   90.00
#
_symmetry.space_group_name_H-M   'P 1'
#
loop_
_entity.id
_entity.type
_entity.pdbx_description
1 polymer ?
#
loop_
_entity_poly.entity_id
_entity_poly.type
_entity_poly.pdbx_seq_one_letter_code
_entity_poly.pdbx_strand_id
1 'polypeptide(L)' 'GPWLVRKSVRAKPLIIARALKTTFYQTPTYLEVVVDICSDRIAKHVTALCRSHSTRLTVDVGYVIEGRDEAELPEAL' A
#
# COMPACT_ATOMS: atom_id res chain seq x y z
N GLY A 1 -12.25 -10.39 12.89
CA GLY A 1 -11.94 -11.03 11.59
C GLY A 1 -11.55 -12.48 11.78
N PRO A 2 -11.71 -13.34 10.75
CA PRO A 2 -11.42 -14.78 10.82
C PRO A 2 -10.00 -15.06 11.32
N TRP A 3 -9.85 -16.03 12.22
CA TRP A 3 -8.57 -16.34 12.86
C TRP A 3 -7.47 -16.72 11.85
N LEU A 4 -7.82 -17.43 10.78
CA LEU A 4 -6.91 -17.81 9.71
C LEU A 4 -6.32 -16.58 9.00
N VAL A 5 -7.14 -15.57 8.71
CA VAL A 5 -6.71 -14.31 8.06
C VAL A 5 -5.76 -13.54 8.98
N ARG A 6 -6.08 -13.45 10.28
CA ARG A 6 -5.22 -12.79 11.27
C ARG A 6 -3.87 -13.49 11.44
N LYS A 7 -3.81 -14.81 11.27
CA LYS A 7 -2.56 -15.59 11.38
C LYS A 7 -1.72 -15.51 10.10
N SER A 8 -2.36 -15.38 8.94
CA SER A 8 -1.69 -15.29 7.64
C SER A 8 -1.14 -13.90 7.33
N VAL A 9 -1.76 -12.83 7.84
CA VAL A 9 -1.28 -11.46 7.67
C VAL A 9 -0.32 -11.11 8.81
N ARG A 10 0.99 -11.13 8.56
CA ARG A 10 1.97 -10.58 9.50
C ARG A 10 1.80 -9.06 9.56
N ALA A 11 1.65 -8.51 10.75
CA ALA A 11 1.61 -7.06 11.01
C ALA A 11 3.02 -6.44 10.94
N LYS A 12 3.70 -6.59 9.79
CA LYS A 12 5.00 -5.98 9.56
C LYS A 12 4.81 -4.71 8.71
N PRO A 13 5.20 -3.53 9.20
CA PRO A 13 5.15 -2.31 8.40
C PRO A 13 6.08 -2.44 7.19
N LEU A 14 5.64 -1.86 6.08
CA LEU A 14 6.22 -2.05 4.77
C LEU A 14 6.21 -0.71 4.02
N ILE A 15 7.33 -0.37 3.37
CA ILE A 15 7.38 0.69 2.36
C ILE A 15 6.79 0.15 1.06
N ILE A 16 5.57 0.58 0.73
CA ILE A 16 4.77 0.07 -0.41
C ILE A 16 5.57 0.09 -1.72
N ALA A 17 6.18 1.22 -2.04
CA ALA A 17 6.97 1.43 -3.25
C ALA A 17 8.16 0.45 -3.40
N ARG A 18 8.57 -0.21 -2.31
CA ARG A 18 9.71 -1.11 -2.27
C ARG A 18 9.31 -2.58 -2.36
N ALA A 19 8.14 -2.99 -1.85
CA ALA A 19 7.70 -4.39 -1.96
C ALA A 19 6.63 -4.63 -3.02
N LEU A 20 5.92 -3.60 -3.45
CA LEU A 20 4.94 -3.71 -4.53
C LEU A 20 5.40 -2.85 -5.69
N LYS A 21 5.20 -3.38 -6.90
CA LYS A 21 5.39 -2.58 -8.11
C LYS A 21 4.46 -1.39 -8.03
N THR A 22 5.06 -0.21 -7.98
CA THR A 22 4.36 1.04 -7.76
C THR A 22 4.78 2.03 -8.83
N THR A 23 3.82 2.66 -9.50
CA THR A 23 4.06 3.68 -10.52
C THR A 23 3.64 5.02 -9.96
N PHE A 24 4.49 6.03 -10.13
CA PHE A 24 4.25 7.40 -9.68
C PHE A 24 3.99 8.29 -10.88
N TYR A 25 2.93 9.08 -10.81
CA TYR A 25 2.62 10.13 -11.76
C TYR A 25 2.54 11.45 -10.99
N GLN A 26 3.45 12.36 -11.31
CA GLN A 26 3.50 13.66 -10.67
C GLN A 26 2.99 14.71 -11.65
N THR A 27 2.02 15.49 -11.21
CA THR A 27 1.54 16.69 -11.89
C THR A 27 1.74 17.90 -10.98
N PRO A 28 1.59 19.13 -11.48
CA PRO A 28 1.70 20.33 -10.64
C PRO A 28 0.65 20.39 -9.52
N THR A 29 -0.45 19.63 -9.62
CA THR A 29 -1.59 19.72 -8.69
C THR A 29 -1.82 18.46 -7.87
N TYR A 30 -1.30 17.31 -8.30
CA TYR A 30 -1.44 16.05 -7.57
C TYR A 30 -0.30 15.08 -7.84
N LEU A 31 -0.06 14.23 -6.85
CA LEU A 31 0.74 13.01 -6.96
C LEU A 31 -0.21 11.82 -7.00
N GLU A 32 -0.20 11.07 -8.09
CA GLU A 32 -0.92 9.82 -8.21
C GLU A 32 0.03 8.63 -8.03
N VAL A 33 -0.40 7.67 -7.21
CA VAL A 33 0.38 6.48 -6.85
C VAL A 33 -0.43 5.23 -7.19
N VAL A 34 0.02 4.51 -8.21
CA VAL A 34 -0.64 3.28 -8.68
C VAL A 34 0.12 2.09 -8.11
N VAL A 35 -0.51 1.35 -7.19
CA VAL A 35 0.09 0.19 -6.51
C VAL A 35 -0.46 -1.11 -7.10
N ASP A 36 0.39 -1.91 -7.73
CA ASP A 36 0.01 -3.25 -8.20
C ASP A 36 0.16 -4.29 -7.08
N ILE A 37 -0.95 -4.58 -6.41
CA ILE A 37 -1.04 -5.56 -5.31
C ILE A 37 -0.76 -6.99 -5.82
N CYS A 38 -0.97 -7.28 -7.11
CA CYS A 38 -0.73 -8.61 -7.66
C CYS A 38 0.75 -8.87 -7.98
N SER A 39 1.60 -7.86 -7.90
CA SER A 39 3.02 -7.96 -8.23
C SER A 39 3.85 -8.75 -7.21
N ASP A 40 3.36 -8.91 -5.98
CA ASP A 40 4.03 -9.67 -4.93
C ASP A 40 3.28 -10.97 -4.57
N ARG A 41 4.04 -12.04 -4.32
CA ARG A 41 3.47 -13.37 -4.03
C ARG A 41 2.70 -13.39 -2.70
N ILE A 42 3.15 -12.64 -1.69
CA ILE A 42 2.50 -12.56 -0.38
C ILE A 42 1.22 -11.73 -0.50
N ALA A 43 1.29 -10.58 -1.16
CA ALA A 43 0.13 -9.72 -1.39
C ALA A 43 -0.95 -10.43 -2.22
N LYS A 44 -0.57 -11.17 -3.25
CA LYS A 44 -1.49 -11.99 -4.06
C LYS A 44 -2.14 -13.10 -3.24
N HIS A 45 -1.38 -13.78 -2.37
CA HIS A 45 -1.90 -14.84 -1.51
C HIS A 45 -2.89 -14.30 -0.46
N VAL A 46 -2.56 -13.18 0.18
CA VAL A 46 -3.45 -12.50 1.12
C VAL A 46 -4.72 -12.03 0.41
N THR A 47 -4.60 -11.44 -0.78
CA THR A 47 -5.76 -10.99 -1.58
C THR A 47 -6.67 -12.14 -1.98
N ALA A 48 -6.10 -13.30 -2.37
CA ALA A 48 -6.87 -14.50 -2.71
C ALA A 48 -7.59 -15.11 -1.48
N LEU A 49 -6.93 -15.13 -0.32
CA LEU A 49 -7.54 -15.54 0.95
C LEU A 49 -8.69 -14.60 1.36
N CYS A 50 -8.49 -13.29 1.23
CA CYS A 50 -9.55 -12.30 1.49
C CYS A 50 -10.71 -12.43 0.50
N ARG A 51 -10.46 -12.61 -0.80
CA ARG A 51 -11.51 -12.79 -1.81
C ARG A 51 -12.38 -14.04 -1.58
N SER A 52 -11.80 -15.13 -1.11
CA SER A 52 -12.52 -16.39 -0.93
C SER A 52 -13.39 -16.43 0.33
N HIS A 53 -13.10 -15.59 1.33
CA HIS A 53 -13.74 -15.67 2.65
C HIS A 53 -14.32 -14.34 3.17
N SER A 54 -14.13 -13.22 2.45
CA SER A 54 -14.57 -11.90 2.91
C SER A 54 -15.69 -11.36 2.04
N THR A 55 -16.85 -11.14 2.65
CA THR A 55 -17.95 -10.34 2.06
C THR A 55 -17.64 -8.84 2.08
N ARG A 56 -16.66 -8.41 2.88
CA ARG A 56 -16.23 -7.01 3.00
C ARG A 56 -14.73 -6.93 3.30
N LEU A 57 -14.00 -6.07 2.60
CA LEU A 57 -12.59 -5.77 2.85
C LEU A 57 -12.49 -4.30 3.27
N THR A 58 -12.09 -4.05 4.50
CA THR A 58 -11.77 -2.70 4.99
C THR A 58 -10.26 -2.58 5.07
N VAL A 59 -9.68 -1.64 4.32
CA VAL A 59 -8.24 -1.36 4.33
C VAL A 59 -8.06 0.04 4.89
N ASP A 60 -7.49 0.14 6.08
CA ASP A 60 -7.03 1.41 6.63
C ASP A 60 -5.60 1.65 6.13
N VAL A 61 -5.44 2.66 5.27
CA VAL A 61 -4.13 3.02 4.70
C VAL A 61 -3.72 4.38 5.24
N GLY A 62 -2.55 4.43 5.87
CA GLY A 62 -1.84 5.67 6.18
C GLY A 62 -0.61 5.78 5.29
N TYR A 63 -0.44 6.92 4.62
CA TYR A 63 0.74 7.21 3.82
C TYR A 63 1.61 8.21 4.57
N VAL A 64 2.92 7.98 4.53
CA VAL A 64 3.93 8.98 4.92
C VAL A 64 4.76 9.22 3.68
N ILE A 65 4.79 10.47 3.21
CA ILE A 65 5.64 10.90 2.11
C ILE A 65 6.89 11.49 2.78
N GLU A 66 8.04 10.85 2.55
CA GLU A 66 9.33 11.35 3.01
C GLU A 66 9.85 12.35 1.98
N GLY A 67 9.90 13.64 2.32
CA GLY A 67 10.57 14.65 1.51
C GLY A 67 12.08 14.44 1.60
N ARG A 68 12.74 14.25 0.47
CA ARG A 68 14.20 14.02 0.37
C ARG A 68 14.94 15.19 -0.24
N ASP A 69 14.23 16.12 -0.86
CA ASP A 69 14.77 17.35 -1.43
C ASP A 69 13.98 18.56 -0.90
N GLU A 70 14.59 19.75 -0.87
CA GLU A 70 13.96 20.98 -0.34
C GLU A 70 12.68 21.34 -1.08
N ALA A 71 12.62 21.02 -2.38
CA ALA A 71 11.42 21.25 -3.21
C ALA A 71 10.21 20.37 -2.83
N GLU A 72 10.41 19.33 -2.03
CA GLU A 72 9.38 18.38 -1.61
C GLU A 72 8.83 18.69 -0.20
N LEU A 73 9.43 19.65 0.51
CA LEU A 73 9.03 20.05 1.85
C LEU A 73 7.75 20.90 1.81
N PRO A 74 6.67 20.49 2.50
CA PRO A 74 5.39 21.22 2.48
C PRO A 74 5.49 22.63 3.07
N GLU A 75 6.49 22.91 3.91
CA GLU A 75 6.79 24.22 4.49
C GLU A 75 7.42 25.22 3.50
N ALA A 76 7.80 24.79 2.30
CA ALA A 76 8.30 25.68 1.25
C ALA A 76 7.16 26.31 0.40
N LEU A 77 5.90 25.94 0.64
CA LEU A 77 4.69 26.45 -0.04
C LEU A 77 3.89 27.42 0.83
#